data_AF-A0A9N9VPA8-F1
#
_entry.id   AF-A0A9N9VPA8-F1
#
_cell.length_a   1.000
_cell.length_b   1.000
_cell.length_c   1.000
_cell.angle_alpha   90.00
_cell.angle_beta   90.00
_cell.angle_gamma   90.00
#
_symmetry.space_group_name_H-M   'P 1'
#
loop_
_entity.id
_entity.type
_entity.pdbx_description
1 polymer ?
#
loop_
_entity_poly.entity_id
_entity_poly.type
_entity_poly.pdbx_seq_one_letter_code
_entity_poly.pdbx_strand_id
1 'polypeptide(L)'
;MSSPDASLLSAAAFLGHATVVKRLLENGNDPTHNDKIFPSAIEAAALSGKIEILQLLQESLPDNVEPTYNDTGSETRPFLCHYSLGEIYQKGKADIQGVLGAAMNGDTGILEMAIYPPSRADQSAAYFDYMPNGDNSLPKHWRPKVLLGKVAGFAKNWAVYTKLISLIPELPDHVRAMHLRRFAEYGNLDVVKNLLDSGCHVDGDCKATEGSVGNGNVETPLYLAARFGNEDVVNLLLEYGADVDKARLQIHRPMEGAVKSGSIAIVQKLLTNGAVCDYTIVVQALHSEYTAMVELLLDQFTEECLHTVFGRDLAEEMLERGLTSIAEMESQELAEEALAGWW
;
A
#
# COMPACT_ATOMS: atom_id res chain seq x y z
N MET A 1 26.91 0.39 9.69
CA MET A 1 27.11 -0.96 10.25
C MET A 1 26.12 -1.12 11.38
N SER A 2 25.35 -2.22 11.40
CA SER A 2 24.38 -2.51 12.47
C SER A 2 25.08 -2.50 13.82
N SER A 3 24.57 -1.73 14.77
CA SER A 3 25.01 -1.78 16.17
C SER A 3 24.22 -2.87 16.89
N PRO A 4 24.85 -3.95 17.37
CA PRO A 4 24.15 -5.04 18.04
C PRO A 4 23.30 -4.56 19.22
N ASP A 5 23.78 -3.54 19.94
CA ASP A 5 23.10 -2.98 21.10
C ASP A 5 21.86 -2.15 20.70
N ALA A 6 21.87 -1.51 19.52
CA ALA A 6 20.71 -0.79 19.00
C ALA A 6 19.63 -1.76 18.50
N SER A 7 20.04 -2.85 17.85
CA SER A 7 19.12 -3.93 17.44
C SER A 7 18.51 -4.61 18.67
N LEU A 8 19.30 -4.83 19.73
CA LEU A 8 18.81 -5.36 21.00
C LEU A 8 17.84 -4.39 21.69
N LEU A 9 18.13 -3.09 21.68
CA LEU A 9 17.23 -2.07 22.22
C LEU A 9 15.90 -2.05 21.47
N SER A 10 15.93 -2.14 20.14
CA SER A 10 14.74 -2.23 19.29
C SER A 10 13.91 -3.48 19.59
N ALA A 11 14.54 -4.66 19.67
CA ALA A 11 13.86 -5.91 20.01
C ALA A 11 13.26 -5.88 21.43
N ALA A 12 14.00 -5.37 22.42
CA ALA A 12 13.52 -5.25 23.79
C ALA A 12 12.31 -4.30 23.88
N ALA A 13 12.35 -3.19 23.13
CA ALA A 13 11.25 -2.25 23.04
C ALA A 13 10.01 -2.87 22.39
N PHE A 14 10.19 -3.61 21.29
CA PHE A 14 9.11 -4.32 20.61
C PHE A 14 8.42 -5.34 21.52
N LEU A 15 9.21 -6.18 22.22
CA LEU A 15 8.73 -7.28 23.05
C LEU A 15 8.15 -6.85 24.40
N GLY A 16 8.41 -5.62 24.85
CA GLY A 16 7.89 -5.14 26.14
C GLY A 16 8.85 -5.32 27.32
N HIS A 17 10.16 -5.48 27.10
CA HIS A 17 11.14 -5.72 28.16
C HIS A 17 11.67 -4.41 28.77
N ALA A 18 10.84 -3.71 29.54
CA ALA A 18 11.16 -2.40 30.12
C ALA A 18 12.47 -2.35 30.95
N THR A 19 12.80 -3.43 31.67
CA THR A 19 14.06 -3.52 32.45
C THR A 19 15.29 -3.55 31.55
N VAL A 20 15.23 -4.27 30.44
CA VAL A 20 16.30 -4.35 29.45
C VAL A 20 16.44 -3.01 28.73
N VAL A 21 15.32 -2.40 28.35
CA VAL A 21 15.30 -1.06 27.74
C VAL A 21 16.00 -0.04 28.65
N LYS A 22 15.61 0.07 29.93
CA LYS A 22 16.25 1.00 30.88
C LYS A 22 17.76 0.84 30.95
N ARG A 23 18.23 -0.41 31.08
CA ARG A 23 19.67 -0.71 31.17
C ARG A 23 20.43 -0.34 29.90
N LEU A 24 19.82 -0.57 28.73
CA LEU A 24 20.42 -0.19 27.45
C LEU A 24 20.48 1.32 27.25
N LEU A 25 19.46 2.06 27.70
CA LEU A 25 19.47 3.52 27.71
C LEU A 25 20.53 4.09 28.66
N GLU A 26 20.68 3.50 29.86
CA GLU A 26 21.76 3.86 30.81
C GLU A 26 23.16 3.65 30.22
N ASN A 27 23.33 2.68 29.32
CA ASN A 27 24.58 2.44 28.59
C ASN A 27 24.80 3.43 27.43
N GLY A 28 23.91 4.40 27.22
CA GLY A 28 24.04 5.43 26.18
C GLY A 28 23.56 5.00 24.79
N ASN A 29 22.73 3.95 24.68
CA ASN A 29 22.16 3.55 23.40
C ASN A 29 21.13 4.57 22.91
N ASP A 30 21.26 5.00 21.66
CA ASP A 30 20.36 5.96 21.02
C ASP A 30 19.04 5.27 20.62
N PRO A 31 17.88 5.63 21.21
CA PRO A 31 16.59 5.00 20.90
C PRO A 31 16.06 5.38 19.51
N THR A 32 16.66 6.36 18.84
CA THR A 32 16.33 6.79 17.47
C THR A 32 17.19 6.11 16.40
N HIS A 33 18.20 5.32 16.80
CA HIS A 33 19.05 4.62 15.87
C HIS A 33 18.25 3.64 15.01
N ASN A 34 18.39 3.76 13.68
CA ASN A 34 17.80 2.87 12.70
C ASN A 34 18.91 2.43 11.73
N ASP A 35 19.09 1.12 11.57
CA ASP A 35 20.15 0.55 10.73
C ASP A 35 19.61 -0.04 9.42
N LYS A 36 18.39 0.34 9.02
CA LYS A 36 17.61 -0.15 7.86
C LYS A 36 17.17 -1.62 7.94
N ILE A 37 17.80 -2.41 8.81
CA ILE A 37 17.47 -3.82 9.06
C ILE A 37 16.39 -3.89 10.15
N PHE A 38 16.59 -3.15 11.24
CA PHE A 38 15.65 -3.03 12.33
C PHE A 38 15.08 -1.60 12.42
N PRO A 39 13.79 -1.47 12.74
CA PRO A 39 13.22 -0.17 13.08
C PRO A 39 13.91 0.38 14.34
N SER A 40 13.84 1.70 14.53
CA SER A 40 14.34 2.29 15.76
C SER A 40 13.53 1.81 16.97
N ALA A 41 14.10 1.88 18.17
CA ALA A 41 13.41 1.42 19.37
C ALA A 41 12.11 2.20 19.63
N ILE A 42 12.10 3.50 19.30
CA ILE A 42 10.91 4.35 19.42
C ILE A 42 9.80 3.91 18.45
N GLU A 43 10.16 3.60 17.20
CA GLU A 43 9.25 3.07 16.18
C GLU A 43 8.73 1.69 16.60
N ALA A 44 9.61 0.82 17.07
CA ALA A 44 9.28 -0.52 17.52
C ALA A 44 8.30 -0.51 18.70
N ALA A 45 8.52 0.34 19.72
CA ALA A 45 7.61 0.48 20.86
C ALA A 45 6.25 1.05 20.45
N ALA A 46 6.24 2.07 19.57
CA ALA A 46 5.00 2.65 19.06
C ALA A 46 4.21 1.63 18.22
N LEU A 47 4.90 0.90 17.34
CA LEU A 47 4.31 -0.13 16.48
C LEU A 47 3.74 -1.31 17.29
N SER A 48 4.45 -1.77 18.32
CA SER A 48 4.04 -2.92 19.12
C SER A 48 3.07 -2.58 20.26
N GLY A 49 2.69 -1.31 20.41
CA GLY A 49 1.67 -0.91 21.37
C GLY A 49 2.20 -0.63 22.78
N LYS A 50 3.52 -0.47 22.96
CA LYS A 50 4.16 -0.41 24.29
C LYS A 50 4.26 1.03 24.77
N ILE A 51 3.12 1.60 25.18
CA ILE A 51 3.00 3.00 25.59
C ILE A 51 3.99 3.40 26.72
N GLU A 52 4.16 2.54 27.74
CA GLU A 52 5.11 2.80 28.83
C GLU A 52 6.57 2.82 28.35
N ILE A 53 6.93 1.92 27.43
CA ILE A 53 8.28 1.88 26.86
C ILE A 53 8.49 3.07 25.93
N LEU A 54 7.49 3.41 25.12
CA LEU A 54 7.53 4.59 24.27
C LEU A 54 7.81 5.84 25.12
N GLN A 55 7.10 6.01 26.23
CA GLN A 55 7.34 7.09 27.17
C GLN A 55 8.78 7.06 27.73
N LEU A 56 9.28 5.90 28.19
CA LEU A 56 10.66 5.77 28.70
C LEU A 56 11.71 6.15 27.65
N LEU A 57 11.51 5.73 26.39
CA LEU A 57 12.41 6.05 25.28
C LEU A 57 12.39 7.56 25.00
N GLN A 58 11.20 8.17 24.96
CA GLN A 58 11.05 9.61 24.78
C GLN A 58 11.70 10.41 25.93
N GLU A 59 11.54 9.98 27.19
CA GLU A 59 12.14 10.65 28.35
C GLU A 59 13.67 10.64 28.35
N SER A 60 14.29 9.65 27.70
CA SER A 60 15.75 9.59 27.52
C SER A 60 16.29 10.57 26.48
N LEU A 61 15.41 11.17 25.66
CA LEU A 61 15.78 12.09 24.59
C LEU A 61 15.71 13.56 25.06
N PRO A 62 16.59 14.42 24.52
CA PRO A 62 16.50 15.86 24.75
C PRO A 62 15.18 16.46 24.23
N ASP A 63 14.73 17.54 24.87
CA ASP A 63 13.47 18.20 24.55
C ASP A 63 13.41 18.76 23.12
N ASN A 64 14.49 19.41 22.68
CA ASN A 64 14.56 20.11 21.41
C ASN A 64 15.85 19.74 20.68
N VAL A 65 15.71 19.08 19.53
CA VAL A 65 16.83 18.79 18.62
C VAL A 65 16.46 19.28 17.24
N GLU A 66 17.33 20.12 16.66
CA GLU A 66 17.18 20.54 15.27
C GLU A 66 17.30 19.32 14.33
N PRO A 67 16.54 19.27 13.23
CA PRO A 67 16.67 18.20 12.26
C PRO A 67 18.04 18.23 11.63
N THR A 68 18.79 17.14 11.74
CA THR A 68 20.01 16.99 10.96
C THR A 68 19.65 16.52 9.55
N TYR A 69 19.95 17.33 8.54
CA TYR A 69 19.73 17.02 7.12
C TYR A 69 20.95 16.28 6.56
N ASN A 70 20.84 14.97 6.37
CA ASN A 70 21.82 14.24 5.56
C ASN A 70 21.22 13.99 4.18
N ASP A 71 21.69 14.75 3.19
CA ASP A 71 21.32 14.63 1.77
C ASP A 71 22.00 13.44 1.08
N THR A 72 22.15 12.31 1.76
CA THR A 72 22.64 11.10 1.09
C THR A 72 21.48 10.53 0.31
N GLY A 73 21.28 11.08 -0.88
CA GLY A 73 20.11 10.88 -1.72
C GLY A 73 19.67 9.42 -1.85
N SER A 74 18.35 9.25 -1.96
CA SER A 74 17.71 8.12 -2.64
C SER A 74 18.21 6.73 -2.22
N GLU A 75 17.87 6.26 -1.02
CA GLU A 75 17.85 4.82 -0.78
C GLU A 75 16.58 4.41 -0.02
N THR A 76 15.88 3.45 -0.62
CA THR A 76 14.61 2.89 -0.20
C THR A 76 14.73 2.16 1.14
N ARG A 77 13.71 2.29 2.00
CA ARG A 77 13.55 1.41 3.16
C ARG A 77 12.97 0.07 2.69
N PRO A 78 13.65 -1.07 2.89
CA PRO A 78 13.16 -2.36 2.38
C PRO A 78 12.04 -2.97 3.21
N PHE A 79 11.78 -2.48 4.44
CA PHE A 79 11.02 -3.27 5.40
C PHE A 79 9.58 -2.82 5.67
N LEU A 80 9.22 -1.54 5.46
CA LEU A 80 7.86 -1.07 5.82
C LEU A 80 7.12 -0.17 4.84
N CYS A 81 7.67 0.22 3.68
CA CYS A 81 6.91 0.79 2.57
C CYS A 81 7.78 1.36 1.44
N HIS A 82 7.31 1.21 0.19
CA HIS A 82 7.88 1.75 -1.05
C HIS A 82 7.80 3.30 -1.18
N TYR A 83 8.01 4.06 -0.11
CA TYR A 83 8.18 5.50 -0.19
C TYR A 83 9.25 5.97 0.78
N SER A 84 10.24 6.69 0.26
CA SER A 84 11.29 7.31 1.07
C SER A 84 10.68 8.46 1.88
N LEU A 85 10.35 8.23 3.14
CA LEU A 85 10.48 9.31 4.12
C LEU A 85 11.98 9.58 4.19
N GLY A 86 12.42 10.79 3.79
CA GLY A 86 13.83 11.16 3.86
C GLY A 86 14.37 10.90 5.26
N GLU A 87 15.69 10.67 5.39
CA GLU A 87 16.39 10.51 6.66
C GLU A 87 16.39 11.82 7.46
N ILE A 88 15.21 12.27 7.89
CA ILE A 88 15.06 13.35 8.85
C ILE A 88 15.16 12.69 10.21
N TYR A 89 16.38 12.63 10.73
CA TYR A 89 16.62 12.27 12.11
C TYR A 89 16.41 13.51 12.97
N GLN A 90 15.27 13.56 13.64
CA GLN A 90 15.10 14.45 14.79
C GLN A 90 15.24 13.62 16.06
N LYS A 91 16.35 13.82 16.77
CA LYS A 91 16.63 13.10 18.03
C LYS A 91 15.89 13.72 19.22
N GLY A 92 14.59 13.95 19.08
CA GLY A 92 13.78 14.62 20.09
C GLY A 92 12.64 13.74 20.62
N LYS A 93 11.93 14.23 21.64
CA LYS A 93 10.80 13.52 22.26
C LYS A 93 9.64 13.18 21.31
N ALA A 94 9.51 13.92 20.21
CA ALA A 94 8.55 13.61 19.14
C ALA A 94 9.32 13.46 17.83
N ASP A 95 9.08 12.36 17.13
CA ASP A 95 9.76 11.99 15.91
C ASP A 95 8.77 11.35 14.92
N ILE A 96 9.01 11.56 13.62
CA ILE A 96 8.13 11.07 12.57
C ILE A 96 8.10 9.54 12.49
N GLN A 97 9.16 8.84 12.92
CA GLN A 97 9.19 7.38 12.95
C GLN A 97 8.32 6.83 14.07
N GLY A 98 8.33 7.48 15.24
CA GLY A 98 7.40 7.17 16.33
C GLY A 98 5.95 7.36 15.90
N VAL A 99 5.64 8.44 15.16
CA VAL A 99 4.30 8.69 14.61
C VAL A 99 3.93 7.65 13.55
N LEU A 100 4.86 7.22 12.69
CA LEU A 100 4.64 6.15 11.72
C LEU A 100 4.31 4.82 12.41
N GLY A 101 5.14 4.40 13.38
CA GLY A 101 4.89 3.18 14.16
C GLY A 101 3.53 3.23 14.85
N ALA A 102 3.18 4.37 15.47
CA ALA A 102 1.87 4.56 16.09
C ALA A 102 0.71 4.50 15.08
N ALA A 103 0.90 5.10 13.90
CA ALA A 103 -0.10 5.09 12.84
C ALA A 103 -0.41 3.65 12.36
N MET A 104 0.64 2.85 12.20
CA MET A 104 0.57 1.44 11.82
C MET A 104 0.02 0.53 12.93
N ASN A 105 0.19 0.92 14.20
CA ASN A 105 -0.38 0.20 15.34
C ASN A 105 -1.91 0.32 15.38
N GLY A 106 -2.44 1.52 15.11
CA GLY A 106 -3.86 1.81 15.09
C GLY A 106 -4.44 2.34 16.40
N ASP A 107 -3.64 2.46 17.46
CA ASP A 107 -4.06 3.01 18.75
C ASP A 107 -3.92 4.54 18.78
N THR A 108 -5.04 5.24 19.01
CA THR A 108 -5.08 6.70 19.05
C THR A 108 -4.36 7.30 20.25
N GLY A 109 -4.25 6.60 21.37
CA GLY A 109 -3.52 7.04 22.56
C GLY A 109 -2.01 6.96 22.37
N ILE A 110 -1.53 5.92 21.67
CA ILE A 110 -0.11 5.84 21.27
C ILE A 110 0.21 6.89 20.22
N LEU A 111 -0.71 7.14 19.29
CA LEU A 111 -0.58 8.24 18.34
C LEU A 111 -0.53 9.60 19.05
N GLU A 112 -1.40 9.84 20.03
CA GLU A 112 -1.36 11.05 20.86
C GLU A 112 0.00 11.20 21.56
N MET A 113 0.51 10.14 22.19
CA MET A 113 1.82 10.17 22.86
C MET A 113 2.97 10.39 21.88
N ALA A 114 2.89 9.83 20.67
CA ALA A 114 3.91 10.01 19.64
C ALA A 114 3.96 11.44 19.10
N ILE A 115 2.81 12.11 19.01
CA ILE A 115 2.69 13.51 18.52
C ILE A 115 2.95 14.51 19.66
N TYR A 116 2.39 14.25 20.85
CA TYR A 116 2.41 15.10 22.03
C TYR A 116 2.95 14.32 23.25
N PRO A 117 4.24 14.00 23.29
CA PRO A 117 4.86 13.34 24.45
C PRO A 117 4.67 14.19 25.72
N PRO A 118 4.13 13.63 26.83
CA PRO A 118 3.83 14.39 28.06
C PRO A 118 5.04 15.10 28.67
N SER A 119 6.24 14.59 28.41
CA SER A 119 7.50 15.09 28.95
C SER A 119 8.01 16.35 28.26
N ARG A 120 7.30 16.92 27.27
CA ARG A 120 7.63 18.22 26.67
C ARG A 120 7.23 19.40 27.55
N ALA A 121 8.04 20.46 27.50
CA ALA A 121 7.78 21.72 28.19
C ALA A 121 6.56 22.48 27.62
N ASP A 122 6.34 22.40 26.30
CA ASP A 122 5.13 22.90 25.63
C ASP A 122 4.35 21.72 25.06
N GLN A 123 3.17 21.46 25.64
CA GLN A 123 2.27 20.39 25.23
C GLN A 123 1.31 20.83 24.11
N SER A 124 1.27 22.12 23.79
CA SER A 124 0.31 22.73 22.87
C SER A 124 0.86 22.94 21.45
N ALA A 125 2.17 23.10 21.30
CA ALA A 125 2.82 23.16 20.00
C ALA A 125 3.19 21.74 19.53
N ALA A 126 2.49 21.22 18.53
CA ALA A 126 2.95 20.01 17.89
C ALA A 126 4.35 20.27 17.32
N TYR A 127 5.22 19.25 17.33
CA TYR A 127 6.47 19.28 16.56
C TYR A 127 6.25 19.73 15.09
N PHE A 128 5.05 19.50 14.56
CA PHE A 128 4.61 19.85 13.22
C PHE A 128 4.12 21.30 13.05
N ASP A 129 3.95 22.04 14.15
CA ASP A 129 3.62 23.47 14.16
C ASP A 129 4.89 24.34 14.22
N TYR A 130 5.97 23.80 14.77
CA TYR A 130 7.26 24.48 14.84
C TYR A 130 8.00 24.36 13.50
N MET A 131 7.74 25.29 12.58
CA MET A 131 8.77 25.66 11.60
C MET A 131 9.77 26.57 12.32
N PRO A 132 11.08 26.27 12.31
CA PRO A 132 12.07 27.26 12.72
C PRO A 132 11.92 28.45 11.76
N ASN A 133 11.27 29.51 12.24
CA ASN A 133 11.27 30.87 11.71
C ASN A 133 11.16 31.03 10.17
N GLY A 134 9.99 30.78 9.57
CA GLY A 134 9.61 31.39 8.27
C GLY A 134 10.58 31.17 7.09
N ASP A 135 11.53 30.26 7.23
CA ASP A 135 12.64 30.06 6.32
C ASP A 135 12.30 28.91 5.36
N ASN A 136 12.27 29.23 4.08
CA ASN A 136 12.09 28.27 2.99
C ASN A 136 13.33 27.36 2.77
N SER A 137 14.29 27.30 3.71
CA SER A 137 15.51 26.49 3.63
C SER A 137 15.25 25.00 3.56
N LEU A 138 14.15 24.51 4.13
CA LEU A 138 13.75 23.12 4.00
C LEU A 138 13.16 22.84 2.60
N PRO A 139 13.67 21.84 1.87
CA PRO A 139 13.04 21.36 0.65
C PRO A 139 11.56 21.06 0.89
N LYS A 140 10.68 21.45 -0.05
CA LYS A 140 9.21 21.34 0.08
C LYS A 140 8.74 19.95 0.55
N HIS A 141 9.42 18.89 0.12
CA HIS A 141 9.07 17.50 0.43
C HIS A 141 9.50 17.01 1.82
N TRP A 142 10.28 17.81 2.55
CA TRP A 142 10.76 17.55 3.92
C TRP A 142 9.99 18.33 4.98
N ARG A 143 8.98 19.11 4.55
CA ARG A 143 8.16 19.90 5.47
C ARG A 143 7.35 18.97 6.39
N PRO A 144 7.28 19.22 7.71
CA PRO A 144 6.66 18.30 8.67
C PRO A 144 5.21 17.92 8.31
N LYS A 145 4.38 18.87 7.85
CA LYS A 145 3.00 18.60 7.39
C LYS A 145 2.92 17.72 6.13
N VAL A 146 3.92 17.78 5.25
CA VAL A 146 4.01 16.90 4.07
C VAL A 146 4.36 15.48 4.49
N LEU A 147 5.26 15.32 5.47
CA LEU A 147 5.61 14.01 6.03
C LEU A 147 4.43 13.39 6.79
N LEU A 148 3.71 14.18 7.58
CA LEU A 148 2.46 13.73 8.21
C LEU A 148 1.44 13.25 7.18
N GLY A 149 1.32 13.96 6.05
CA GLY A 149 0.47 13.54 4.94
C GLY A 149 0.86 12.15 4.46
N LYS A 150 2.16 11.89 4.25
CA LYS A 150 2.65 10.55 3.87
C LYS A 150 2.40 9.49 4.96
N VAL A 151 2.62 9.84 6.23
CA VAL A 151 2.38 8.92 7.37
C VAL A 151 0.91 8.55 7.50
N ALA A 152 -0.02 9.47 7.18
CA ALA A 152 -1.45 9.18 7.17
C ALA A 152 -1.80 8.01 6.23
N GLY A 153 -1.09 7.84 5.11
CA GLY A 153 -1.25 6.69 4.21
C GLY A 153 -0.88 5.32 4.82
N PHE A 154 -0.34 5.28 6.04
CA PHE A 154 -0.01 4.05 6.80
C PHE A 154 -0.91 3.83 8.01
N ALA A 155 -1.94 4.67 8.19
CA ALA A 155 -2.88 4.53 9.29
C ALA A 155 -3.61 3.18 9.22
N LYS A 156 -3.62 2.44 10.33
CA LYS A 156 -4.31 1.13 10.38
C LYS A 156 -5.83 1.24 10.30
N ASN A 157 -6.41 2.35 10.73
CA ASN A 157 -7.87 2.54 10.78
C ASN A 157 -8.25 4.01 10.57
N TRP A 158 -9.55 4.25 10.38
CA TRP A 158 -10.08 5.58 10.12
C TRP A 158 -9.85 6.58 11.27
N ALA A 159 -9.87 6.12 12.52
CA ALA A 159 -9.68 6.99 13.69
C ALA A 159 -8.28 7.61 13.71
N VAL A 160 -7.25 6.78 13.51
CA VAL A 160 -5.86 7.24 13.38
C VAL A 160 -5.68 8.11 12.14
N TYR A 161 -6.24 7.68 11.00
CA TYR A 161 -6.17 8.43 9.75
C TYR A 161 -6.71 9.86 9.91
N THR A 162 -7.95 9.97 10.41
CA THR A 162 -8.65 11.25 10.63
C THR A 162 -7.85 12.17 11.54
N LYS A 163 -7.26 11.61 12.60
CA LYS A 163 -6.44 12.39 13.54
C LYS A 163 -5.20 12.95 12.87
N LEU A 164 -4.49 12.15 12.09
CA LEU A 164 -3.33 12.61 11.32
C LEU A 164 -3.69 13.69 10.30
N ILE A 165 -4.75 13.49 9.51
CA ILE A 165 -5.15 14.47 8.48
C ILE A 165 -5.75 15.75 9.09
N SER A 166 -6.32 15.70 10.30
CA SER A 166 -6.83 16.89 11.01
C SER A 166 -5.74 17.91 11.32
N LEU A 167 -4.47 17.48 11.39
CA LEU A 167 -3.30 18.34 11.58
C LEU A 167 -2.86 19.05 10.26
N ILE A 168 -3.50 18.71 9.14
CA ILE A 168 -3.17 19.19 7.79
C ILE A 168 -4.38 19.97 7.26
N PRO A 169 -4.38 21.32 7.37
CA PRO A 169 -5.56 22.14 7.09
C PRO A 169 -6.09 22.01 5.65
N GLU A 170 -5.26 21.61 4.69
CA GLU A 170 -5.67 21.30 3.31
C GLU A 170 -4.86 20.13 2.77
N LEU A 171 -5.42 18.91 2.83
CA LEU A 171 -4.81 17.74 2.21
C LEU A 171 -5.04 17.79 0.69
N PRO A 172 -3.99 17.87 -0.14
CA PRO A 172 -4.17 17.95 -1.58
C PRO A 172 -4.88 16.73 -2.16
N ASP A 173 -5.69 16.92 -3.20
CA ASP A 173 -6.47 15.83 -3.82
C ASP A 173 -5.59 14.69 -4.33
N HIS A 174 -4.42 15.00 -4.89
CA HIS A 174 -3.45 13.98 -5.32
C HIS A 174 -2.92 13.12 -4.15
N VAL A 175 -2.85 13.68 -2.94
CA VAL A 175 -2.46 12.94 -1.72
C VAL A 175 -3.62 12.08 -1.24
N ARG A 176 -4.87 12.59 -1.28
CA ARG A 176 -6.07 11.77 -1.02
C ARG A 176 -6.18 10.59 -1.98
N ALA A 177 -5.95 10.82 -3.27
CA ALA A 177 -5.92 9.78 -4.29
C ALA A 177 -4.82 8.74 -4.04
N MET A 178 -3.63 9.18 -3.61
CA MET A 178 -2.56 8.28 -3.17
C MET A 178 -2.98 7.43 -1.97
N HIS A 179 -3.66 8.02 -0.98
CA HIS A 179 -4.19 7.29 0.17
C HIS A 179 -5.23 6.27 -0.24
N LEU A 180 -6.20 6.64 -1.07
CA LEU A 180 -7.23 5.72 -1.58
C LEU A 180 -6.62 4.48 -2.24
N ARG A 181 -5.64 4.68 -3.13
CA ARG A 181 -4.90 3.59 -3.78
C ARG A 181 -4.21 2.66 -2.78
N ARG A 182 -3.50 3.23 -1.81
CA ARG A 182 -2.77 2.46 -0.80
C ARG A 182 -3.69 1.68 0.14
N PHE A 183 -4.80 2.29 0.57
CA PHE A 183 -5.77 1.58 1.39
C PHE A 183 -6.50 0.51 0.60
N ALA A 184 -6.68 0.69 -0.71
CA ALA A 184 -7.21 -0.34 -1.58
C ALA A 184 -6.24 -1.51 -1.78
N GLU A 185 -4.94 -1.23 -1.92
CA GLU A 185 -3.85 -2.22 -1.95
C GLU A 185 -3.81 -3.08 -0.67
N TYR A 186 -3.96 -2.46 0.50
CA TYR A 186 -3.94 -3.17 1.79
C TYR A 186 -5.30 -3.74 2.24
N GLY A 187 -6.37 -3.55 1.46
CA GLY A 187 -7.69 -4.08 1.81
C GLY A 187 -8.37 -3.37 2.98
N ASN A 188 -8.00 -2.12 3.28
CA ASN A 188 -8.57 -1.37 4.39
C ASN A 188 -9.93 -0.77 4.02
N LEU A 189 -10.96 -1.61 4.07
CA LEU A 189 -12.33 -1.27 3.67
C LEU A 189 -12.88 -0.02 4.37
N ASP A 190 -12.67 0.09 5.69
CA ASP A 190 -13.17 1.20 6.50
C ASP A 190 -12.60 2.53 6.01
N VAL A 191 -11.27 2.61 5.84
CA VAL A 191 -10.63 3.85 5.38
C VAL A 191 -10.99 4.16 3.92
N VAL A 192 -11.06 3.15 3.04
CA VAL A 192 -11.50 3.35 1.65
C VAL A 192 -12.90 3.95 1.62
N LYS A 193 -13.85 3.38 2.36
CA LYS A 193 -15.24 3.86 2.42
C LYS A 193 -15.31 5.31 2.87
N ASN A 194 -14.70 5.63 4.00
CA ASN A 194 -14.72 6.99 4.54
C ASN A 194 -14.05 8.01 3.61
N LEU A 195 -13.01 7.61 2.85
CA LEU A 195 -12.39 8.48 1.85
C LEU A 195 -13.32 8.78 0.68
N LEU A 196 -14.04 7.78 0.18
CA LEU A 196 -15.02 7.93 -0.89
C LEU A 196 -16.22 8.78 -0.42
N ASP A 197 -16.73 8.52 0.78
CA ASP A 197 -17.78 9.33 1.45
C ASP A 197 -17.36 10.80 1.60
N SER A 198 -16.05 11.06 1.77
CA SER A 198 -15.48 12.41 1.85
C SER A 198 -15.32 13.10 0.48
N GLY A 199 -15.80 12.48 -0.62
CA GLY A 199 -15.74 13.01 -1.98
C GLY A 199 -14.43 12.74 -2.71
N CYS A 200 -13.59 11.82 -2.25
CA CYS A 200 -12.41 11.40 -3.00
C CYS A 200 -12.85 10.71 -4.31
N HIS A 201 -12.24 11.09 -5.44
CA HIS A 201 -12.57 10.47 -6.72
C HIS A 201 -12.21 8.98 -6.72
N VAL A 202 -13.19 8.13 -7.04
CA VAL A 202 -13.11 6.66 -6.94
C VAL A 202 -11.95 6.04 -7.71
N ASP A 203 -11.57 6.61 -8.86
CA ASP A 203 -10.46 6.11 -9.67
C ASP A 203 -9.09 6.67 -9.25
N GLY A 204 -9.05 7.52 -8.22
CA GLY A 204 -7.80 8.05 -7.64
C GLY A 204 -6.94 8.84 -8.63
N ASP A 205 -7.55 9.68 -9.48
CA ASP A 205 -6.93 10.52 -10.53
C ASP A 205 -5.61 9.95 -11.09
N CYS A 206 -5.74 8.97 -12.00
CA CYS A 206 -4.63 8.25 -12.62
C CYS A 206 -3.76 9.10 -13.58
N LYS A 207 -3.92 10.43 -13.58
CA LYS A 207 -3.12 11.33 -14.41
C LYS A 207 -1.70 11.41 -13.87
N ALA A 208 -0.72 11.35 -14.78
CA ALA A 208 0.66 11.62 -14.44
C ALA A 208 0.75 13.04 -13.89
N THR A 209 0.98 13.19 -12.58
CA THR A 209 1.43 14.49 -12.08
C THR A 209 2.82 14.72 -12.67
N GLU A 210 2.96 15.74 -13.51
CA GLU A 210 4.28 16.23 -13.91
C GLU A 210 5.09 16.52 -12.65
N GLY A 211 6.23 15.83 -12.48
CA GLY A 211 7.10 15.96 -11.31
C GLY A 211 7.06 14.81 -10.30
N SER A 212 6.37 13.70 -10.57
CA SER A 212 6.66 12.43 -9.87
C SER A 212 8.03 11.90 -10.33
N VAL A 213 9.10 12.42 -9.70
CA VAL A 213 10.48 11.95 -9.86
C VAL A 213 10.60 10.64 -9.10
N GLY A 214 10.16 9.57 -9.74
CA GLY A 214 10.20 8.21 -9.24
C GLY A 214 9.46 7.33 -10.23
N ASN A 215 10.19 6.45 -10.90
CA ASN A 215 9.69 5.44 -11.84
C ASN A 215 8.49 4.70 -11.21
N GLY A 216 7.24 4.96 -11.63
CA GLY A 216 6.07 4.33 -11.03
C GLY A 216 4.76 4.70 -11.72
N ASN A 217 4.22 3.78 -12.49
CA ASN A 217 2.90 3.91 -13.10
C ASN A 217 1.83 4.10 -12.00
N VAL A 218 1.08 5.20 -12.04
CA VAL A 218 -0.06 5.39 -11.14
C VAL A 218 -1.16 4.41 -11.54
N GLU A 219 -1.33 3.35 -10.77
CA GLU A 219 -2.37 2.33 -10.91
C GLU A 219 -3.70 2.82 -10.32
N THR A 220 -4.85 2.28 -10.75
CA THR A 220 -6.14 2.65 -10.17
C THR A 220 -6.36 1.94 -8.83
N PRO A 221 -7.17 2.50 -7.90
CA PRO A 221 -7.54 1.81 -6.66
C PRO A 221 -8.16 0.43 -6.94
N LEU A 222 -8.99 0.32 -8.00
CA LEU A 222 -9.64 -0.92 -8.38
C LEU A 222 -8.63 -1.97 -8.86
N TYR A 223 -7.62 -1.58 -9.64
CA TYR A 223 -6.51 -2.49 -10.00
C TYR A 223 -5.78 -3.01 -8.76
N LEU A 224 -5.40 -2.12 -7.84
CA LEU A 224 -4.67 -2.50 -6.64
C LEU A 224 -5.50 -3.43 -5.76
N ALA A 225 -6.77 -3.12 -5.52
CA ALA A 225 -7.65 -4.01 -4.77
C ALA A 225 -7.77 -5.39 -5.43
N ALA A 226 -7.94 -5.44 -6.76
CA ALA A 226 -8.04 -6.69 -7.51
C ALA A 226 -6.74 -7.50 -7.46
N ARG A 227 -5.59 -6.86 -7.68
CA ARG A 227 -4.25 -7.49 -7.67
C ARG A 227 -3.90 -8.15 -6.34
N PHE A 228 -4.31 -7.53 -5.23
CA PHE A 228 -4.03 -8.04 -3.89
C PHE A 228 -5.18 -8.91 -3.33
N GLY A 229 -6.21 -9.20 -4.13
CA GLY A 229 -7.28 -10.11 -3.74
C GLY A 229 -8.28 -9.50 -2.74
N ASN A 230 -8.33 -8.18 -2.60
CA ASN A 230 -9.18 -7.49 -1.63
C ASN A 230 -10.62 -7.36 -2.14
N GLU A 231 -11.35 -8.47 -2.14
CA GLU A 231 -12.70 -8.58 -2.72
C GLU A 231 -13.70 -7.56 -2.16
N ASP A 232 -13.71 -7.33 -0.84
CA ASP A 232 -14.61 -6.36 -0.20
C ASP A 232 -14.36 -4.93 -0.70
N VAL A 233 -13.09 -4.58 -0.92
CA VAL A 233 -12.72 -3.27 -1.46
C VAL A 233 -13.09 -3.18 -2.95
N VAL A 234 -12.91 -4.25 -3.73
CA VAL A 234 -13.36 -4.30 -5.12
C VAL A 234 -14.86 -4.02 -5.21
N ASN A 235 -15.66 -4.69 -4.37
CA ASN A 235 -17.12 -4.46 -4.31
C ASN A 235 -17.45 -3.00 -4.03
N LEU A 236 -16.84 -2.45 -2.98
CA LEU A 236 -17.07 -1.07 -2.60
C LEU A 236 -16.69 -0.09 -3.72
N LEU A 237 -15.55 -0.28 -4.37
CA LEU A 237 -15.11 0.60 -5.46
C LEU A 237 -16.08 0.54 -6.66
N LEU A 238 -16.56 -0.66 -7.02
CA LEU A 238 -17.55 -0.82 -8.09
C LEU A 238 -18.91 -0.21 -7.73
N GLU A 239 -19.36 -0.35 -6.48
CA GLU A 239 -20.59 0.30 -5.97
C GLU A 239 -20.51 1.83 -6.06
N TYR A 240 -19.32 2.40 -5.87
CA TYR A 240 -19.04 3.83 -6.04
C TYR A 240 -18.82 4.25 -7.50
N GLY A 241 -18.99 3.35 -8.45
CA GLY A 241 -18.89 3.62 -9.88
C GLY A 241 -17.45 3.75 -10.38
N ALA A 242 -16.51 2.99 -9.79
CA ALA A 242 -15.18 2.83 -10.37
C ALA A 242 -15.29 2.35 -11.82
N ASP A 243 -14.50 2.96 -12.71
CA ASP A 243 -14.43 2.51 -14.09
C ASP A 243 -13.71 1.16 -14.14
N VAL A 244 -14.47 0.12 -14.51
CA VAL A 244 -14.07 -1.29 -14.46
C VAL A 244 -12.85 -1.60 -15.32
N ASP A 245 -12.58 -0.77 -16.33
CA ASP A 245 -11.47 -0.95 -17.28
C ASP A 245 -10.44 0.16 -17.24
N LYS A 246 -10.60 1.15 -16.35
CA LYS A 246 -9.67 2.25 -16.24
C LYS A 246 -8.30 1.77 -15.81
N ALA A 247 -7.34 2.05 -16.67
CA ALA A 247 -5.95 1.74 -16.46
C ALA A 247 -5.07 2.79 -17.13
N ARG A 248 -3.88 2.98 -16.56
CA ARG A 248 -2.84 3.79 -17.22
C ARG A 248 -2.23 3.05 -18.42
N LEU A 249 -2.00 1.75 -18.25
CA LEU A 249 -1.48 0.84 -19.26
C LEU A 249 -2.43 -0.35 -19.34
N GLN A 250 -2.60 -0.93 -20.53
CA GLN A 250 -3.49 -2.08 -20.75
C GLN A 250 -3.18 -3.24 -19.79
N ILE A 251 -1.89 -3.48 -19.50
CA ILE A 251 -1.42 -4.49 -18.53
C ILE A 251 -1.82 -4.25 -17.07
N HIS A 252 -2.38 -3.08 -16.74
CA HIS A 252 -2.77 -2.64 -15.40
C HIS A 252 -4.29 -2.43 -15.29
N ARG A 253 -5.09 -3.11 -16.11
CA ARG A 253 -6.56 -3.14 -15.97
C ARG A 253 -6.97 -3.94 -14.75
N PRO A 254 -8.06 -3.59 -14.06
CA PRO A 254 -8.56 -4.37 -12.93
C PRO A 254 -8.64 -5.88 -13.17
N MET A 255 -9.06 -6.30 -14.37
CA MET A 255 -9.09 -7.72 -14.76
C MET A 255 -7.72 -8.39 -14.70
N GLU A 256 -6.67 -7.71 -15.15
CA GLU A 256 -5.29 -8.20 -15.07
C GLU A 256 -4.83 -8.35 -13.62
N GLY A 257 -5.24 -7.42 -12.74
CA GLY A 257 -5.01 -7.54 -11.30
C GLY A 257 -5.69 -8.79 -10.74
N ALA A 258 -6.97 -8.98 -11.06
CA ALA A 258 -7.75 -10.12 -10.59
C ALA A 258 -7.15 -11.46 -11.01
N VAL A 259 -6.74 -11.61 -12.27
CA VAL A 259 -6.07 -12.82 -12.76
C VAL A 259 -4.74 -13.03 -12.03
N LYS A 260 -3.90 -12.00 -11.85
CA LYS A 260 -2.64 -12.12 -11.11
C LYS A 260 -2.82 -12.52 -9.64
N SER A 261 -3.96 -12.16 -9.05
CA SER A 261 -4.29 -12.56 -7.67
C SER A 261 -4.77 -14.01 -7.56
N GLY A 262 -5.21 -14.62 -8.67
CA GLY A 262 -5.88 -15.92 -8.68
C GLY A 262 -7.32 -15.91 -8.16
N SER A 263 -7.92 -14.73 -7.93
CA SER A 263 -9.25 -14.62 -7.33
C SER A 263 -10.38 -14.69 -8.37
N ILE A 264 -10.96 -15.89 -8.52
CA ILE A 264 -12.13 -16.14 -9.38
C ILE A 264 -13.32 -15.25 -9.01
N ALA A 265 -13.53 -15.01 -7.72
CA ALA A 265 -14.63 -14.17 -7.24
C ALA A 265 -14.51 -12.72 -7.74
N ILE A 266 -13.30 -12.17 -7.75
CA ILE A 266 -13.04 -10.82 -8.27
C ILE A 266 -13.20 -10.81 -9.79
N VAL A 267 -12.70 -11.82 -10.51
CA VAL A 267 -12.91 -11.95 -11.96
C VAL A 267 -14.39 -11.94 -12.31
N GLN A 268 -15.20 -12.77 -11.64
CA GLN A 268 -16.65 -12.83 -11.85
C GLN A 268 -17.32 -11.46 -11.61
N LYS A 269 -16.91 -10.75 -10.56
CA LYS A 269 -17.44 -9.42 -10.24
C LYS A 269 -17.10 -8.41 -11.32
N LEU A 270 -15.87 -8.40 -11.81
CA LEU A 270 -15.44 -7.51 -12.88
C LEU A 270 -16.20 -7.80 -14.19
N LEU A 271 -16.35 -9.08 -14.57
CA LEU A 271 -17.14 -9.46 -15.76
C LEU A 271 -18.60 -9.05 -15.64
N THR A 272 -19.21 -9.25 -14.47
CA THR A 272 -20.60 -8.83 -14.21
C THR A 272 -20.77 -7.31 -14.31
N ASN A 273 -19.70 -6.55 -14.07
CA ASN A 273 -19.67 -5.09 -14.25
C ASN A 273 -19.18 -4.66 -15.65
N GLY A 274 -19.09 -5.59 -16.59
CA GLY A 274 -18.79 -5.30 -18.00
C GLY A 274 -17.31 -5.11 -18.33
N ALA A 275 -16.39 -5.61 -17.50
CA ALA A 275 -14.97 -5.61 -17.83
C ALA A 275 -14.71 -6.37 -19.13
N VAL A 276 -13.93 -5.79 -20.05
CA VAL A 276 -13.55 -6.53 -21.26
C VAL A 276 -12.55 -7.62 -20.93
N CYS A 277 -12.87 -8.84 -21.36
CA CYS A 277 -11.95 -9.96 -21.42
C CYS A 277 -11.36 -10.05 -22.84
N ASP A 278 -10.05 -10.21 -22.95
CA ASP A 278 -9.36 -10.41 -24.22
C ASP A 278 -8.40 -11.61 -24.16
N TYR A 279 -7.82 -11.95 -25.30
CA TYR A 279 -6.86 -13.07 -25.45
C TYR A 279 -5.73 -13.04 -24.41
N THR A 280 -5.21 -11.86 -24.08
CA THR A 280 -4.05 -11.72 -23.19
C THR A 280 -4.40 -12.16 -21.77
N ILE A 281 -5.61 -11.83 -21.32
CA ILE A 281 -6.12 -12.20 -19.98
C ILE A 281 -6.27 -13.73 -19.87
N VAL A 282 -6.80 -14.38 -20.91
CA VAL A 282 -6.95 -15.85 -20.96
C VAL A 282 -5.59 -16.53 -20.92
N VAL A 283 -4.64 -16.09 -21.74
CA VAL A 283 -3.27 -16.62 -21.75
C VAL A 283 -2.57 -16.41 -20.41
N GLN A 284 -2.78 -15.28 -19.73
CA GLN A 284 -2.20 -15.06 -18.41
C GLN A 284 -2.79 -16.01 -17.36
N ALA A 285 -4.09 -16.29 -17.42
CA ALA A 285 -4.74 -17.26 -16.54
C ALA A 285 -4.24 -18.69 -16.79
N LEU A 286 -4.01 -19.05 -18.06
CA LEU A 286 -3.40 -20.33 -18.47
C LEU A 286 -1.97 -20.49 -17.93
N HIS A 287 -1.12 -19.48 -18.13
CA HIS A 287 0.26 -19.50 -17.63
C HIS A 287 0.33 -19.61 -16.11
N SER A 288 -0.69 -19.13 -15.40
CA SER A 288 -0.82 -19.18 -13.95
C SER A 288 -1.51 -20.46 -13.44
N GLU A 289 -1.88 -21.38 -14.34
CA GLU A 289 -2.50 -22.68 -14.05
C GLU A 289 -3.86 -22.59 -13.32
N TYR A 290 -4.65 -21.54 -13.58
CA TYR A 290 -5.97 -21.35 -12.98
C TYR A 290 -7.10 -21.94 -13.85
N THR A 291 -7.21 -23.28 -13.89
CA THR A 291 -8.19 -24.00 -14.73
C THR A 291 -9.62 -23.44 -14.65
N ALA A 292 -10.19 -23.33 -13.45
CA ALA A 292 -11.56 -22.85 -13.28
C ALA A 292 -11.72 -21.37 -13.66
N MET A 293 -10.65 -20.57 -13.59
CA MET A 293 -10.67 -19.19 -14.05
C MET A 293 -10.65 -19.14 -15.58
N VAL A 294 -9.86 -20.00 -16.22
CA VAL A 294 -9.79 -20.12 -17.68
C VAL A 294 -11.16 -20.50 -18.24
N GLU A 295 -11.82 -21.52 -17.67
CA GLU A 295 -13.18 -21.91 -18.05
C GLU A 295 -14.14 -20.72 -18.01
N LEU A 296 -14.16 -20.01 -16.88
CA LEU A 296 -15.02 -18.84 -16.69
C LEU A 296 -14.72 -17.70 -17.68
N LEU A 297 -13.44 -17.47 -18.02
CA LEU A 297 -13.05 -16.44 -18.98
C LEU A 297 -13.42 -16.85 -20.41
N LEU A 298 -13.34 -18.13 -20.75
CA LEU A 298 -13.76 -18.66 -22.06
C LEU A 298 -15.27 -18.53 -22.28
N ASP A 299 -16.08 -18.69 -21.23
CA ASP A 299 -17.54 -18.48 -21.29
C ASP A 299 -17.93 -17.06 -21.77
N GLN A 300 -17.00 -16.10 -21.77
CA GLN A 300 -17.24 -14.74 -22.25
C GLN A 300 -17.15 -14.60 -23.78
N PHE A 301 -16.63 -15.62 -24.48
CA PHE A 301 -16.43 -15.59 -25.92
C PHE A 301 -17.45 -16.49 -26.62
N THR A 302 -17.95 -16.04 -27.76
CA THR A 302 -18.73 -16.91 -28.66
C THR A 302 -17.79 -17.87 -29.37
N GLU A 303 -18.28 -19.04 -29.77
CA GLU A 303 -17.53 -20.06 -30.50
C GLU A 303 -16.80 -19.50 -31.74
N GLU A 304 -17.47 -18.63 -32.51
CA GLU A 304 -16.87 -17.93 -33.67
C GLU A 304 -15.66 -17.03 -33.29
N CYS A 305 -15.69 -16.42 -32.10
CA CYS A 305 -14.58 -15.59 -31.62
C CYS A 305 -13.40 -16.42 -31.13
N LEU A 306 -13.63 -17.62 -30.59
CA LEU A 306 -12.57 -18.54 -30.17
C LEU A 306 -11.67 -18.88 -31.36
N HIS A 307 -12.25 -19.28 -32.49
CA HIS A 307 -11.47 -19.63 -33.68
C HIS A 307 -10.74 -18.45 -34.33
N THR A 308 -11.38 -17.27 -34.37
CA THR A 308 -10.83 -16.11 -35.09
C THR A 308 -9.75 -15.38 -34.28
N VAL A 309 -9.88 -15.35 -32.96
CA VAL A 309 -9.01 -14.57 -32.07
C VAL A 309 -7.91 -15.43 -31.43
N PHE A 310 -8.20 -16.70 -31.11
CA PHE A 310 -7.29 -17.54 -30.35
C PHE A 310 -6.48 -18.54 -31.22
N GLY A 311 -7.05 -18.98 -32.34
CA GLY A 311 -6.36 -19.85 -33.31
C GLY A 311 -5.91 -21.22 -32.75
N ARG A 312 -5.15 -21.99 -33.56
CA ARG A 312 -4.62 -23.31 -33.17
C ARG A 312 -3.70 -23.27 -31.95
N ASP A 313 -2.99 -22.16 -31.75
CA ASP A 313 -1.92 -22.05 -30.76
C ASP A 313 -2.47 -22.16 -29.31
N LEU A 314 -3.64 -21.57 -29.03
CA LEU A 314 -4.26 -21.69 -27.70
C LEU A 314 -4.77 -23.11 -27.42
N ALA A 315 -5.37 -23.74 -28.44
CA ALA A 315 -5.90 -25.10 -28.37
C ALA A 315 -4.80 -26.12 -28.05
N GLU A 316 -3.66 -25.99 -28.73
CA GLU A 316 -2.46 -26.80 -28.49
C GLU A 316 -1.92 -26.56 -27.07
N GLU A 317 -1.81 -25.32 -26.61
CA GLU A 317 -1.33 -25.00 -25.26
C GLU A 317 -2.28 -25.52 -24.15
N MET A 318 -3.59 -25.46 -24.37
CA MET A 318 -4.59 -26.04 -23.46
C MET A 318 -4.47 -27.58 -23.39
N LEU A 319 -4.29 -28.23 -24.54
CA LEU A 319 -4.12 -29.68 -24.62
C LEU A 319 -2.82 -30.15 -23.96
N GLU A 320 -1.70 -29.44 -24.19
CA GLU A 320 -0.41 -29.72 -23.53
C GLU A 320 -0.49 -29.63 -22.01
N ARG A 321 -1.33 -28.73 -21.49
CA ARG A 321 -1.56 -28.53 -20.04
C ARG A 321 -2.64 -29.46 -19.45
N GLY A 322 -3.18 -30.39 -20.24
CA GLY A 322 -4.15 -31.37 -19.76
C GLY A 322 -5.55 -30.83 -19.50
N LEU A 323 -5.90 -29.67 -20.07
CA LEU A 323 -7.25 -29.10 -20.07
C LEU A 323 -8.11 -29.79 -21.14
N THR A 324 -8.20 -31.11 -21.06
CA THR A 324 -8.79 -31.95 -22.14
C THR A 324 -10.27 -31.71 -22.32
N SER A 325 -11.02 -31.42 -21.25
CA SER A 325 -12.46 -31.07 -21.34
C SER A 325 -12.72 -29.84 -22.21
N ILE A 326 -11.74 -28.93 -22.31
CA ILE A 326 -11.84 -27.66 -23.05
C ILE A 326 -11.32 -27.85 -24.48
N ALA A 327 -10.19 -28.54 -24.65
CA ALA A 327 -9.64 -28.89 -25.97
C ALA A 327 -10.53 -29.88 -26.75
N GLU A 328 -11.33 -30.69 -26.05
CA GLU A 328 -12.33 -31.59 -26.65
C GLU A 328 -13.49 -30.82 -27.29
N MET A 329 -13.86 -29.63 -26.78
CA MET A 329 -14.89 -28.78 -27.40
C MET A 329 -14.48 -28.34 -28.82
N GLU A 330 -13.23 -27.90 -29.02
CA GLU A 330 -12.75 -27.51 -30.36
C GLU A 330 -12.49 -28.72 -31.28
N SER A 331 -12.05 -29.86 -30.74
CA SER A 331 -11.71 -31.03 -31.56
C SER A 331 -12.92 -31.84 -32.04
N GLN A 332 -14.03 -31.85 -31.29
CA GLN A 332 -15.29 -32.43 -31.76
C GLN A 332 -15.90 -31.63 -32.91
N GLU A 333 -15.79 -30.30 -32.88
CA GLU A 333 -16.41 -29.44 -33.90
C GLU A 333 -15.56 -29.31 -35.18
N LEU A 334 -14.22 -29.32 -35.07
CA LEU A 334 -13.32 -29.48 -36.22
C LEU A 334 -13.58 -30.79 -36.98
N ALA A 335 -13.99 -31.85 -36.26
CA ALA A 335 -14.39 -33.10 -36.87
C ALA A 335 -15.77 -32.99 -37.57
N GLU A 336 -16.71 -32.22 -37.01
CA GLU A 336 -18.03 -31.98 -37.60
C GLU A 336 -17.99 -31.04 -38.82
N GLU A 337 -17.19 -29.96 -38.81
CA GLU A 337 -16.97 -29.09 -39.98
C GLU A 337 -16.24 -29.83 -41.13
N ALA A 338 -15.26 -30.67 -40.79
CA ALA A 338 -14.59 -31.53 -41.77
C ALA A 338 -15.56 -32.54 -42.40
N LEU A 339 -16.61 -32.94 -41.69
CA LEU A 339 -17.68 -33.82 -42.21
C LEU A 339 -18.76 -33.03 -42.97
N ALA A 340 -19.05 -31.79 -42.60
CA ALA A 340 -20.04 -30.92 -43.26
C ALA A 340 -19.59 -30.43 -44.65
N GLY A 341 -18.28 -30.34 -44.90
CA GLY A 341 -17.72 -30.02 -46.22
C GLY A 341 -17.79 -31.15 -47.26
N TRP A 342 -18.38 -32.30 -46.92
CA TRP A 342 -18.43 -33.51 -47.74
C TRP A 342 -19.84 -33.91 -48.21
N TRP A 343 -20.83 -33.01 -48.12
CA TRP A 343 -22.21 -33.24 -48.60
C TRP A 343 -22.73 -32.12 -49.49
#